data_AF-A0A2R2WBT7-F1
#
_entry.id   AF-A0A2R2WBT7-F1
#
_cell.length_a   1.000
_cell.length_b   1.000
_cell.length_c   1.000
_cell.angle_alpha   90.00
_cell.angle_beta   90.00
_cell.angle_gamma   90.00
#
_symmetry.space_group_name_H-M   'P 1'
#
loop_
_entity.id
_entity.type
_entity.pdbx_description
1 polymer ?
#
loop_
_entity_poly.entity_id
_entity_poly.type
_entity_poly.pdbx_seq_one_letter_code
_entity_poly.pdbx_strand_id
1 'polypeptide(L)'
;MIRSPRLVPGVPAYAWALATVLAAALTLVGLVALVGVLFAVAARSLVSFDAATGPALVLAVGIATLPLCQVALPRVIQREKEAGYTTVPFLSGDLELRDPHDGRVLLPAGAEVPSRLYRVSLRPARQLAGVRAAA
;
A
#
# COMPACT_ATOMS: atom_id res chain seq x y z
N MET A 1 -30.53 -12.68 -0.86
CA MET A 1 -29.24 -12.52 -1.56
C MET A 1 -29.12 -11.06 -1.97
N ILE A 2 -28.45 -10.22 -1.17
CA ILE A 2 -28.21 -8.82 -1.55
C ILE A 2 -27.04 -8.86 -2.55
N ARG A 3 -27.32 -8.58 -3.83
CA ARG A 3 -26.26 -8.39 -4.82
C ARG A 3 -25.52 -7.11 -4.46
N SER A 4 -24.31 -7.24 -3.92
CA SER A 4 -23.41 -6.10 -3.70
C SER A 4 -23.23 -5.37 -5.04
N PRO A 5 -23.40 -4.04 -5.10
CA PRO A 5 -23.13 -3.28 -6.30
C PRO A 5 -21.68 -3.53 -6.75
N ARG A 6 -21.50 -3.76 -8.05
CA ARG A 6 -20.18 -4.06 -8.63
C ARG A 6 -19.27 -2.84 -8.49
N LEU A 7 -18.00 -3.08 -8.15
CA LEU A 7 -16.97 -2.05 -8.13
C LEU A 7 -16.86 -1.38 -9.50
N VAL A 8 -16.53 -0.10 -9.50
CA VAL A 8 -16.30 0.65 -10.74
C VAL A 8 -15.03 0.08 -11.41
N PRO A 9 -15.07 -0.31 -12.70
CA PRO A 9 -13.98 -1.04 -13.35
C PRO A 9 -12.70 -0.20 -13.46
N GLY A 10 -11.55 -0.73 -13.03
CA GLY A 10 -10.25 -0.05 -13.14
C GLY A 10 -9.33 -0.34 -11.96
N VAL A 11 -8.20 0.37 -11.91
CA VAL A 11 -7.26 0.27 -10.77
C VAL A 11 -7.88 0.99 -9.56
N PRO A 12 -8.04 0.31 -8.41
CA PRO A 12 -8.68 0.88 -7.23
C PRO A 12 -7.81 1.97 -6.57
N ALA A 13 -8.42 2.86 -5.79
CA ALA A 13 -7.70 3.91 -5.06
C ALA A 13 -6.65 3.33 -4.13
N TYR A 14 -6.90 2.15 -3.54
CA TYR A 14 -5.92 1.41 -2.74
C TYR A 14 -4.58 1.17 -3.47
N ALA A 15 -4.62 0.73 -4.73
CA ALA A 15 -3.40 0.43 -5.48
C ALA A 15 -2.59 1.69 -5.79
N TRP A 16 -3.27 2.80 -6.11
CA TRP A 16 -2.63 4.10 -6.29
C TRP A 16 -2.07 4.67 -4.99
N ALA A 17 -2.76 4.49 -3.86
CA ALA A 17 -2.27 4.87 -2.55
C ALA A 17 -0.99 4.09 -2.19
N LEU A 18 -1.00 2.77 -2.41
CA LEU A 18 0.18 1.92 -2.20
C LEU A 18 1.36 2.35 -3.09
N ALA A 19 1.09 2.60 -4.37
CA ALA A 19 2.11 3.12 -5.30
C ALA A 19 2.69 4.45 -4.83
N THR A 20 1.87 5.34 -4.27
CA THR A 20 2.32 6.63 -3.71
C THR A 20 3.30 6.43 -2.55
N VAL A 21 2.94 5.55 -1.61
CA VAL A 21 3.77 5.25 -0.43
C VAL A 21 5.10 4.61 -0.86
N LEU A 22 5.06 3.65 -1.78
CA LEU A 22 6.26 3.01 -2.31
C LEU A 22 7.15 4.01 -3.05
N ALA A 23 6.57 4.86 -3.89
CA ALA A 23 7.33 5.88 -4.63
C ALA A 23 7.99 6.90 -3.68
N ALA A 24 7.29 7.33 -2.63
CA ALA A 24 7.85 8.20 -1.60
C ALA A 24 9.02 7.52 -0.85
N ALA A 25 8.85 6.27 -0.46
CA ALA A 25 9.88 5.49 0.22
C ALA A 25 11.13 5.31 -0.66
N LEU A 26 10.95 4.94 -1.93
CA LEU A 26 12.05 4.80 -2.90
C LEU A 26 12.78 6.13 -3.12
N THR A 27 12.04 7.24 -3.23
CA THR A 27 12.64 8.57 -3.37
C THR A 27 13.52 8.91 -2.17
N LEU A 28 13.04 8.65 -0.95
CA LEU A 28 13.79 8.91 0.28
C LEU A 28 15.02 8.01 0.41
N VAL A 29 14.87 6.71 0.13
CA VAL A 29 16.00 5.75 0.15
C VAL A 29 17.05 6.11 -0.89
N GLY A 30 16.63 6.41 -2.13
CA GLY A 30 17.52 6.83 -3.21
C GLY A 30 18.28 8.10 -2.85
N LEU A 31 17.61 9.09 -2.25
CA LEU A 31 18.24 10.34 -1.81
C LEU A 31 19.27 10.09 -0.72
N VAL A 32 18.92 9.36 0.35
CA VAL A 32 19.82 9.06 1.47
C VAL A 32 21.04 8.28 0.98
N ALA A 33 20.83 7.28 0.12
CA ALA A 33 21.92 6.50 -0.45
C ALA A 33 22.84 7.35 -1.34
N LEU A 34 22.29 8.24 -2.16
CA LEU A 34 23.06 9.16 -3.00
C LEU A 34 23.92 10.11 -2.14
N VAL A 35 23.34 10.69 -1.08
CA VAL A 35 24.08 11.52 -0.12
C VAL A 35 25.19 10.72 0.55
N GLY A 36 24.92 9.48 0.96
CA GLY A 36 25.94 8.59 1.52
C GLY A 36 27.11 8.32 0.57
N VAL A 37 26.83 8.09 -0.72
CA VAL A 37 27.86 7.93 -1.75
C VAL A 37 28.67 9.21 -1.91
N LEU A 38 28.03 10.38 -1.96
CA LEU A 38 28.73 11.66 -2.05
C LEU A 38 29.68 11.89 -0.86
N PHE A 39 29.23 11.59 0.37
CA PHE A 39 30.08 11.64 1.55
C PHE A 39 31.25 10.66 1.48
N ALA A 40 31.02 9.43 1.02
CA ALA A 40 32.07 8.43 0.86
C ALA A 40 33.13 8.85 -0.17
N VAL A 41 32.71 9.44 -1.30
CA VAL A 41 33.60 9.98 -2.34
C VAL A 41 34.43 11.15 -1.77
N ALA A 42 33.79 12.08 -1.07
CA ALA A 42 34.48 13.21 -0.43
C ALA A 42 35.49 12.76 0.64
N ALA A 43 35.16 11.73 1.42
CA ALA A 43 36.01 11.23 2.50
C ALA A 43 37.18 10.36 2.01
N ARG A 44 37.02 9.65 0.88
CA ARG A 44 38.00 8.65 0.42
C ARG A 44 38.70 9.00 -0.90
N SER A 45 38.34 10.08 -1.57
CA SER A 45 38.85 10.47 -2.91
C SER A 45 38.69 9.41 -4.01
N LEU A 46 37.85 8.40 -3.77
CA LEU A 46 37.60 7.31 -4.72
C LEU A 46 36.51 7.73 -5.70
N VAL A 47 36.90 8.14 -6.90
CA VAL A 47 35.98 8.44 -8.00
C VAL A 47 35.56 7.14 -8.68
N SER A 48 34.61 6.43 -8.09
CA SER A 48 33.94 5.30 -8.77
C SER A 48 32.48 5.66 -9.01
N PHE A 49 32.16 5.97 -10.27
CA PHE A 49 30.80 6.35 -10.68
C PHE A 49 29.80 5.19 -10.56
N ASP A 50 30.27 3.95 -10.61
CA ASP A 50 29.44 2.74 -10.49
C ASP A 50 28.65 2.69 -9.18
N ALA A 51 29.21 3.24 -8.09
CA ALA A 51 28.55 3.26 -6.78
C ALA A 51 27.33 4.21 -6.73
N ALA A 52 27.28 5.23 -7.59
CA ALA A 52 26.19 6.21 -7.64
C ALA A 52 25.02 5.75 -8.53
N THR A 53 25.25 4.85 -9.48
CA THR A 53 24.23 4.42 -10.46
C THR A 53 23.01 3.77 -9.79
N GLY A 54 23.23 2.89 -8.80
CA GLY A 54 22.13 2.24 -8.06
C GLY A 54 21.21 3.23 -7.35
N PRO A 55 21.73 4.09 -6.46
CA PRO A 55 20.97 5.14 -5.80
C PRO A 55 20.26 6.10 -6.78
N ALA A 56 20.94 6.49 -7.86
CA ALA A 56 20.39 7.39 -8.86
C ALA A 56 19.17 6.77 -9.60
N LEU A 57 19.23 5.49 -9.96
CA LEU A 57 18.11 4.79 -10.58
C LEU A 57 16.92 4.67 -9.63
N VAL A 58 17.15 4.31 -8.37
CA VAL A 58 16.09 4.22 -7.34
C VAL A 58 15.41 5.58 -7.15
N LEU A 59 16.20 6.66 -7.08
CA LEU A 59 15.70 8.02 -6.98
C LEU A 59 14.90 8.43 -8.22
N ALA A 60 15.40 8.13 -9.43
CA ALA A 60 14.72 8.46 -10.69
C ALA A 60 13.36 7.76 -10.81
N VAL A 61 13.27 6.48 -10.42
CA VAL A 61 11.99 5.74 -10.40
C VAL A 61 11.00 6.39 -9.42
N GLY A 62 11.46 6.74 -8.21
CA GLY A 62 10.62 7.43 -7.22
C GLY A 62 10.09 8.77 -7.73
N ILE A 63 10.98 9.61 -8.28
CA ILE A 63 10.64 10.94 -8.83
C ILE A 63 9.69 10.83 -10.03
N ALA A 64 9.85 9.84 -10.90
CA ALA A 64 8.96 9.64 -12.05
C ALA A 64 7.57 9.12 -11.64
N THR A 65 7.51 8.28 -10.59
CA THR A 65 6.26 7.61 -10.19
C THR A 65 5.37 8.49 -9.30
N LEU A 66 5.97 9.33 -8.44
CA LEU A 66 5.25 10.26 -7.56
C LEU A 66 4.25 11.20 -8.27
N PRO A 67 4.62 11.95 -9.33
CA PRO A 67 3.70 12.89 -9.99
C PRO A 67 2.52 12.16 -10.65
N LEU A 68 2.76 10.96 -11.19
CA LEU A 68 1.69 10.13 -11.74
C LEU A 68 0.66 9.76 -10.65
N CYS A 69 1.14 9.40 -9.46
CA CYS A 69 0.29 9.08 -8.32
C CYS A 69 -0.48 10.31 -7.81
N GLN A 70 0.17 11.48 -7.73
CA GLN A 70 -0.46 12.73 -7.30
C GLN A 70 -1.61 13.17 -8.21
N VAL A 71 -1.53 12.84 -9.50
CA VAL A 71 -2.59 13.16 -10.47
C VAL A 71 -3.67 12.08 -10.52
N ALA A 72 -3.31 10.80 -10.46
CA ALA A 72 -4.25 9.69 -10.62
C ALA A 72 -5.08 9.44 -9.35
N LEU A 73 -4.45 9.47 -8.16
CA LEU A 73 -5.10 9.17 -6.89
C LEU A 73 -6.35 10.03 -6.63
N PRO A 74 -6.33 11.38 -6.73
CA PRO A 74 -7.53 12.18 -6.45
C PRO A 74 -8.66 11.89 -7.43
N ARG A 75 -8.36 11.58 -8.70
CA ARG A 75 -9.36 11.23 -9.71
C ARG A 75 -10.05 9.91 -9.39
N VAL A 76 -9.28 8.90 -8.97
CA VAL A 76 -9.84 7.58 -8.60
C VAL A 76 -10.63 7.69 -7.30
N ILE A 77 -10.15 8.46 -6.31
CA ILE A 77 -10.90 8.72 -5.08
C ILE A 77 -12.25 9.36 -5.41
N GLN A 78 -12.26 10.40 -6.24
CA GLN A 78 -13.51 11.08 -6.62
C GLN A 78 -14.50 10.12 -7.31
N ARG A 79 -14.00 9.28 -8.21
CA ARG A 79 -14.81 8.24 -8.88
C ARG A 79 -15.39 7.21 -7.90
N GLU A 80 -14.63 6.77 -6.91
CA GLU A 80 -15.13 5.85 -5.87
C GLU A 80 -16.17 6.54 -4.97
N LYS A 81 -15.94 7.81 -4.61
CA LYS A 81 -16.89 8.64 -3.84
C LYS A 81 -18.22 8.81 -4.58
N GLU A 82 -18.19 9.08 -5.88
CA GLU A 82 -19.39 9.17 -6.72
C GLU A 82 -20.16 7.85 -6.80
N ALA A 83 -19.47 6.72 -6.67
CA ALA A 83 -20.07 5.40 -6.58
C ALA A 83 -20.54 5.02 -5.15
N GLY A 84 -20.35 5.92 -4.17
CA GLY A 84 -20.84 5.74 -2.79
C GLY A 84 -20.00 4.78 -1.95
N TYR A 85 -18.75 4.50 -2.32
CA TYR A 85 -17.87 3.63 -1.55
C TYR A 85 -16.43 4.14 -1.51
N THR A 86 -15.58 3.47 -0.74
CA THR A 86 -14.14 3.70 -0.74
C THR A 86 -13.35 2.40 -0.60
N THR A 87 -12.19 2.32 -1.23
CA THR A 87 -11.23 1.22 -1.02
C THR A 87 -10.10 1.58 -0.05
N VAL A 88 -10.06 2.82 0.43
CA VAL A 88 -9.00 3.32 1.32
C VAL A 88 -9.61 3.79 2.65
N PRO A 89 -9.32 3.13 3.78
CA PRO A 89 -10.00 3.39 5.05
C PRO A 89 -9.75 4.79 5.63
N PHE A 90 -8.60 5.40 5.34
CA PHE A 90 -8.19 6.65 5.99
C PHE A 90 -8.67 7.93 5.28
N LEU A 91 -9.31 7.83 4.11
CA LEU A 91 -9.54 8.99 3.22
C LEU A 91 -11.00 9.47 3.15
N SER A 92 -11.91 8.76 3.79
CA SER A 92 -13.30 8.75 3.32
C SER A 92 -14.36 8.51 4.40
N GLY A 93 -13.95 8.31 5.67
CA GLY A 93 -14.72 8.45 6.91
C GLY A 93 -16.12 7.85 6.94
N ASP A 94 -17.05 8.49 6.22
CA ASP A 94 -18.48 8.18 6.16
C ASP A 94 -18.86 7.20 5.03
N LEU A 95 -17.92 6.85 4.14
CA LEU A 95 -18.18 5.95 3.01
C LEU A 95 -17.97 4.48 3.37
N GLU A 96 -18.77 3.60 2.77
CA GLU A 96 -18.61 2.15 2.93
C GLU A 96 -17.23 1.72 2.43
N LEU A 97 -16.42 1.17 3.33
CA LEU A 97 -15.16 0.53 2.97
C LEU A 97 -15.45 -0.76 2.23
N ARG A 98 -14.89 -0.93 1.02
CA ARG A 98 -15.06 -2.13 0.21
C ARG A 98 -13.74 -2.77 -0.17
N ASP A 99 -13.74 -4.10 -0.21
CA ASP A 99 -12.63 -4.89 -0.72
C ASP A 99 -12.48 -4.63 -2.23
N PRO A 100 -11.31 -4.19 -2.72
CA PRO A 100 -11.07 -3.93 -4.14
C PRO A 100 -11.10 -5.19 -5.01
N HIS A 101 -10.94 -6.40 -4.45
CA HIS A 101 -10.96 -7.65 -5.21
C HIS A 101 -12.38 -8.21 -5.36
N ASP A 102 -13.13 -8.22 -4.25
CA ASP A 102 -14.41 -8.93 -4.16
C ASP A 102 -15.62 -7.99 -4.10
N GLY A 103 -15.41 -6.69 -3.84
CA GLY A 103 -16.47 -5.68 -3.64
C GLY A 103 -17.26 -5.82 -2.34
N ARG A 104 -16.82 -6.72 -1.44
CA ARG A 104 -17.43 -6.97 -0.13
C ARG A 104 -17.25 -5.75 0.77
N VAL A 105 -18.25 -5.45 1.59
CA VAL A 105 -18.13 -4.40 2.61
C VAL A 105 -17.19 -4.90 3.70
N LEU A 106 -16.18 -4.10 4.01
CA LEU A 106 -15.18 -4.35 5.03
C LEU A 106 -15.50 -3.51 6.28
N LEU A 107 -15.15 -4.06 7.43
CA LEU A 107 -15.15 -3.30 8.68
C LEU A 107 -13.89 -2.43 8.74
N PRO A 108 -13.99 -1.14 9.10
CA PRO A 108 -12.82 -0.31 9.27
C PRO A 108 -11.95 -0.83 10.42
N ALA A 109 -10.63 -0.62 10.30
CA ALA A 109 -9.68 -1.05 11.33
C ALA A 109 -10.00 -0.36 12.67
N GLY A 110 -10.12 -1.15 13.74
CA GLY A 110 -10.50 -0.65 15.08
C GLY A 110 -12.01 -0.59 15.35
N ALA A 111 -12.86 -0.87 14.36
CA ALA A 111 -14.29 -1.02 14.61
C ALA A 111 -14.58 -2.29 15.43
N GLU A 112 -15.56 -2.20 16.32
CA GLU A 112 -16.03 -3.37 17.06
C GLU A 112 -16.56 -4.42 16.09
N VAL A 113 -16.01 -5.63 16.18
CA VAL A 113 -16.49 -6.77 15.39
C VAL A 113 -17.85 -7.19 15.96
N PRO A 114 -18.93 -7.19 15.15
CA PRO A 114 -20.24 -7.64 15.63
C PRO A 114 -20.15 -9.10 16.07
N SER A 115 -20.29 -9.33 17.38
CA SER A 115 -20.08 -10.64 18.04
C SER A 115 -21.08 -11.73 17.62
N ARG A 116 -22.14 -11.38 16.88
CA ARG A 116 -23.31 -12.24 16.68
C ARG A 116 -23.36 -13.06 15.39
N LEU A 117 -22.54 -12.79 14.36
CA LEU A 117 -22.78 -13.42 13.04
C LEU A 117 -21.55 -13.84 12.23
N TYR A 118 -20.34 -13.48 12.65
CA TYR A 118 -19.15 -13.89 11.93
C TYR A 118 -18.52 -15.08 12.62
N ARG A 119 -18.52 -16.22 11.92
CA ARG A 119 -17.52 -17.27 12.14
C ARG A 119 -16.19 -16.62 11.80
N VAL A 120 -15.60 -15.93 12.77
CA VAL A 120 -14.22 -15.48 12.67
C VAL A 120 -13.43 -16.77 12.56
N SER A 121 -13.06 -17.15 11.33
CA SER A 121 -12.00 -18.12 11.15
C SER A 121 -10.72 -17.41 11.56
N LEU A 122 -10.57 -17.17 12.86
CA LEU A 122 -9.28 -17.29 13.47
C LEU A 122 -8.77 -18.62 12.91
N ARG A 123 -7.55 -18.63 12.39
CA ARG A 123 -6.86 -19.87 12.09
C ARG A 123 -6.08 -20.23 13.36
N PRO A 124 -6.67 -20.51 14.54
CA PRO A 124 -5.86 -20.95 15.64
C PRO A 124 -5.49 -22.41 15.37
N ALA A 125 -4.27 -22.77 15.77
CA ALA A 125 -3.95 -24.11 16.26
C ALA A 125 -3.65 -25.26 15.28
N ARG A 126 -3.46 -25.08 13.96
CA ARG A 126 -2.75 -26.14 13.20
C ARG A 126 -1.27 -26.30 13.60
N GLN A 127 -0.66 -25.26 14.16
CA GLN A 127 0.71 -25.33 14.67
C GLN A 127 0.83 -25.97 16.06
N LEU A 128 -0.24 -25.99 16.87
CA LEU A 128 -0.18 -26.57 18.23
C LEU A 128 -0.54 -28.07 18.26
N ALA A 129 -1.26 -28.58 17.27
CA ALA A 129 -1.52 -30.02 17.14
C ALA A 129 -0.28 -30.83 16.70
N GLY A 130 0.67 -30.21 15.99
CA GLY A 130 1.91 -30.86 15.56
C GLY A 130 2.94 -31.03 16.68
N VAL A 131 2.95 -30.14 17.68
CA VAL A 131 3.92 -30.18 18.79
C VAL A 131 3.52 -31.19 19.87
N ARG A 132 2.22 -31.45 20.06
CA ARG A 132 1.73 -32.49 21.00
C ARG A 132 1.69 -33.91 20.42
N ALA A 133 1.85 -34.08 19.12
CA ALA A 133 1.95 -35.40 18.49
C ALA A 133 3.41 -35.91 18.40
N ALA A 134 4.38 -35.11 18.86
CA ALA A 134 5.81 -35.40 18.81
C ALA A 134 6.48 -35.46 20.20
N ALA A 135 5.70 -35.54 21.28
CA ALA A 135 6.14 -35.74 22.67
C ALA A 135 5.41 -36.95 23.26
#